data_AF-A0A2H0J1E3-F1
#
_entry.id   AF-A0A2H0J1E3-F1
#
_cell.length_a   1.000
_cell.length_b   1.000
_cell.length_c   1.000
_cell.angle_alpha   90.00
_cell.angle_beta   90.00
_cell.angle_gamma   90.00
#
_symmetry.space_group_name_H-M   'P 1'
#
loop_
_entity.id
_entity.type
_entity.pdbx_description
1 polymer ?
#
loop_
_entity_poly.entity_id
_entity_poly.type
_entity_poly.pdbx_seq_one_letter_code
_entity_poly.pdbx_strand_id
1 'polypeptide(L)'
;MLNFDNGVKNATNLSLNHKVLEVAREMGMNLSQTVGTLLADEVKRRYWAKWNEDNKEAIAAYNERVATYGLTLAKYRTWGKSLGDGRLTPAADLPGDADDGSL
;
A
#
# COMPACT_ATOMS: atom_id res chain seq x y z
N MET A 1 6.62 7.64 -7.33
CA MET A 1 5.64 6.54 -7.41
C MET A 1 5.56 6.11 -8.87
N LEU A 2 5.40 4.82 -9.17
CA LEU A 2 5.34 4.34 -10.56
C LEU A 2 4.07 4.86 -11.26
N ASN A 3 4.25 5.74 -12.24
CA ASN A 3 3.19 6.30 -13.08
C ASN A 3 3.42 5.90 -14.54
N PHE A 4 2.45 5.23 -15.16
CA PHE A 4 2.55 4.70 -16.51
C PHE A 4 1.71 5.46 -17.55
N ASP A 5 0.95 6.47 -17.12
CA ASP A 5 -0.07 7.12 -17.94
C ASP A 5 0.49 8.11 -18.99
N ASN A 6 1.74 8.57 -18.82
CA ASN A 6 2.39 9.58 -19.67
C ASN A 6 3.61 9.06 -20.46
N GLY A 7 3.72 7.74 -20.67
CA GLY A 7 4.84 7.13 -21.38
C GLY A 7 4.65 7.06 -22.90
N VAL A 8 5.75 7.22 -23.66
CA VAL A 8 5.76 6.92 -25.11
C VAL A 8 5.56 5.41 -25.31
N LYS A 9 4.56 5.04 -26.12
CA LYS A 9 4.27 3.63 -26.43
C LYS A 9 5.31 3.09 -27.41
N ASN A 10 6.05 2.08 -26.98
CA ASN A 10 6.99 1.37 -27.85
C ASN A 10 6.34 0.10 -28.39
N ALA A 11 6.47 -0.14 -29.70
CA ALA A 11 6.08 -1.41 -30.30
C ALA A 11 7.00 -2.51 -29.76
N THR A 12 6.41 -3.51 -29.10
CA THR A 12 7.14 -4.63 -28.51
C THR A 12 6.67 -5.92 -29.18
N ASN A 13 7.58 -6.71 -29.73
CA ASN A 13 7.24 -8.02 -30.29
C ASN A 13 7.07 -9.04 -29.16
N LEU A 14 5.84 -9.51 -28.97
CA LEU A 14 5.50 -10.52 -27.96
C LEU A 14 4.99 -11.79 -28.65
N SER A 15 5.50 -12.95 -28.22
CA SER A 15 4.99 -14.25 -28.67
C SER A 15 3.84 -14.68 -27.77
N LEU A 16 2.64 -14.81 -28.33
CA LEU A 16 1.42 -15.25 -27.63
C LEU A 16 0.80 -16.45 -28.34
N ASN A 17 -0.07 -17.17 -27.62
CA ASN A 17 -0.80 -18.30 -28.19
C ASN A 17 -1.71 -17.83 -29.34
N HIS A 18 -1.54 -18.44 -30.51
CA HIS A 18 -2.28 -18.08 -31.72
C HIS A 18 -3.80 -18.18 -31.54
N LYS A 19 -4.30 -19.23 -30.90
CA LYS A 19 -5.74 -19.45 -30.69
C LYS A 19 -6.35 -18.36 -29.82
N VAL A 20 -5.62 -17.89 -28.82
CA VAL A 20 -6.07 -16.80 -27.93
C VAL A 20 -6.14 -15.49 -28.71
N LEU A 21 -5.16 -15.21 -29.58
CA LEU A 21 -5.15 -14.01 -30.41
C LEU A 21 -6.27 -14.01 -31.46
N GLU A 22 -6.57 -15.16 -32.03
CA GLU A 22 -7.67 -15.33 -32.99
C GLU A 22 -9.01 -15.02 -32.33
N VAL A 23 -9.32 -15.69 -31.23
CA VAL A 23 -10.57 -15.47 -30.47
C VAL A 23 -10.67 -14.02 -29.97
N ALA A 24 -9.58 -13.44 -29.46
CA ALA A 24 -9.57 -12.04 -29.02
C ALA A 24 -9.84 -11.05 -30.16
N ARG A 25 -9.35 -11.34 -31.38
CA ARG A 25 -9.62 -10.53 -32.57
C ARG A 25 -11.06 -10.66 -33.04
N GLU A 26 -11.61 -11.87 -33.06
CA GLU A 26 -13.02 -12.12 -33.39
C GLU A 26 -13.96 -11.38 -32.43
N MET A 27 -13.58 -11.28 -31.15
CA MET A 27 -14.31 -10.52 -30.14
C MET A 27 -14.08 -9.00 -30.21
N GLY A 28 -13.27 -8.50 -31.17
CA GLY A 28 -13.01 -7.07 -31.35
C GLY A 28 -12.20 -6.43 -30.21
N MET A 29 -11.43 -7.22 -29.45
CA MET A 29 -10.68 -6.70 -28.30
C MET A 29 -9.51 -5.80 -28.73
N ASN A 30 -9.30 -4.70 -28.01
CA ASN A 30 -8.09 -3.90 -28.15
C ASN A 30 -6.91 -4.58 -27.42
N LEU A 31 -6.19 -5.45 -28.13
CA LEU A 31 -5.07 -6.24 -27.61
C LEU A 31 -3.97 -5.38 -26.98
N SER A 32 -3.58 -4.29 -27.66
CA SER A 32 -2.51 -3.41 -27.17
C SER A 32 -2.87 -2.77 -25.84
N GLN A 33 -4.09 -2.23 -25.73
CA GLN A 33 -4.58 -1.64 -24.50
C GLN A 33 -4.70 -2.68 -23.38
N THR A 34 -5.32 -3.83 -23.67
CA THR A 34 -5.57 -4.89 -22.68
C THR A 34 -4.26 -5.43 -22.11
N VAL A 35 -3.33 -5.82 -22.98
CA VAL A 35 -2.01 -6.34 -22.55
C VAL A 35 -1.23 -5.25 -21.82
N GLY A 36 -1.31 -4.00 -22.28
CA GLY A 36 -0.67 -2.85 -21.63
C GLY A 36 -1.15 -2.66 -20.19
N THR A 37 -2.46 -2.68 -19.96
CA THR A 37 -3.05 -2.56 -18.61
C THR A 37 -2.64 -3.72 -17.72
N LEU A 38 -2.78 -4.97 -18.19
CA LEU A 38 -2.41 -6.15 -17.42
C LEU A 38 -0.93 -6.16 -17.04
N LEU A 39 -0.05 -5.76 -17.97
CA LEU A 39 1.37 -5.68 -17.71
C LEU A 39 1.70 -4.56 -16.72
N ALA A 40 1.08 -3.38 -16.84
CA ALA A 40 1.28 -2.29 -15.91
C ALA A 40 0.88 -2.68 -14.49
N ASP A 41 -0.25 -3.38 -14.33
CA ASP A 41 -0.72 -3.84 -13.02
C ASP A 41 0.21 -4.89 -12.41
N GLU A 42 0.70 -5.85 -13.22
CA GLU A 42 1.66 -6.85 -12.75
C GLU A 42 3.01 -6.22 -12.37
N VAL A 43 3.49 -5.23 -13.13
CA VAL A 43 4.71 -4.48 -12.80
C VAL A 43 4.54 -3.71 -11.49
N LYS A 44 3.42 -3.02 -11.29
CA LYS A 44 3.12 -2.35 -10.01
C LYS A 44 3.14 -3.35 -8.86
N ARG A 45 2.46 -4.49 -9.01
CA ARG A 45 2.38 -5.54 -7.99
C ARG A 45 3.77 -6.02 -7.59
N ARG A 46 4.62 -6.36 -8.57
CA ARG A 46 5.99 -6.84 -8.31
C ARG A 46 6.87 -5.75 -7.70
N TYR A 47 6.74 -4.52 -8.17
CA TYR A 47 7.48 -3.39 -7.61
C TYR A 47 7.15 -3.19 -6.13
N TRP A 48 5.86 -3.16 -5.78
CA TRP A 48 5.44 -2.99 -4.38
C TRP A 48 5.81 -4.17 -3.50
N ALA A 49 5.73 -5.39 -4.02
CA ALA A 49 6.17 -6.58 -3.30
C ALA A 49 7.66 -6.47 -2.95
N LYS A 50 8.51 -6.11 -3.92
CA LYS A 50 9.93 -5.89 -3.70
C LYS A 50 10.19 -4.73 -2.74
N TRP A 51 9.50 -3.61 -2.91
CA TRP A 51 9.67 -2.46 -2.03
C TRP A 51 9.32 -2.80 -0.57
N ASN A 52 8.24 -3.55 -0.34
CA ASN A 52 7.86 -4.01 1.00
C ASN A 52 8.92 -4.94 1.61
N GLU A 53 9.53 -5.81 0.82
CA GLU A 53 10.63 -6.67 1.26
C GLU A 53 11.86 -5.85 1.62
N ASP A 54 12.30 -4.98 0.72
CA ASP A 54 13.47 -4.11 0.89
C ASP A 54 13.32 -3.15 2.09
N ASN A 55 12.09 -2.71 2.41
CA ASN A 55 11.81 -1.74 3.47
C ASN A 55 11.30 -2.40 4.76
N LYS A 56 11.24 -3.72 4.83
CA LYS A 56 10.66 -4.44 5.97
C LYS A 56 11.31 -4.08 7.29
N GLU A 57 12.64 -4.01 7.33
CA GLU A 57 13.40 -3.65 8.54
C GLU A 57 13.19 -2.18 8.94
N ALA A 58 13.21 -1.27 7.97
CA ALA A 58 12.96 0.15 8.23
C ALA A 58 11.54 0.39 8.76
N ILE A 59 10.55 -0.30 8.20
CA ILE A 59 9.17 -0.26 8.66
C ILE A 59 9.06 -0.85 10.08
N ALA A 60 9.73 -1.97 10.36
CA ALA A 60 9.74 -2.58 11.69
C ALA A 60 10.34 -1.64 12.75
N ALA A 61 11.53 -1.07 12.48
CA ALA A 61 12.18 -0.11 13.37
C ALA A 61 11.32 1.15 13.59
N TYR A 62 10.64 1.62 12.53
CA TYR A 62 9.69 2.73 12.65
C TYR A 62 8.50 2.37 13.53
N ASN A 63 7.92 1.19 13.34
CA ASN A 63 6.79 0.69 14.12
C ASN A 63 7.16 0.53 15.61
N GLU A 64 8.34 0.01 15.91
CA GLU A 64 8.85 -0.08 17.29
C GLU A 64 9.01 1.31 17.92
N ARG A 65 9.51 2.30 17.17
CA ARG A 65 9.59 3.68 17.65
C ARG A 65 8.21 4.25 17.94
N VAL A 66 7.23 4.02 17.07
CA VAL A 66 5.86 4.50 17.28
C VAL A 66 5.19 3.77 18.45
N ALA A 67 5.39 2.47 18.59
CA ALA A 67 4.90 1.71 19.73
C ALA A 67 5.46 2.23 21.07
N THR A 68 6.74 2.62 21.08
CA THR A 68 7.42 3.11 22.29
C THR A 68 7.10 4.58 22.59
N TYR A 69 7.24 5.45 21.60
CA TYR A 69 7.23 6.91 21.78
C TYR A 69 5.98 7.57 21.22
N GLY A 70 5.13 6.85 20.50
CA GLY A 70 3.93 7.39 19.87
C GLY A 70 4.23 8.29 18.70
N LEU A 71 3.17 8.75 18.05
CA LEU A 71 3.22 9.73 16.99
C LEU A 71 3.48 11.13 17.58
N THR A 72 4.65 11.70 17.27
CA THR A 72 5.10 13.00 17.80
C THR A 72 4.09 14.14 17.59
N LEU A 73 3.38 14.13 16.45
CA LEU A 73 2.42 15.17 16.08
C LEU A 73 0.96 14.84 16.47
N ALA A 74 0.70 13.70 17.12
CA ALA A 74 -0.65 13.29 17.50
C ALA A 74 -1.35 14.37 18.35
N LYS A 75 -0.61 15.04 19.25
CA LYS A 75 -1.13 16.10 20.12
C LYS A 75 -1.63 17.36 19.39
N TYR A 76 -1.20 17.57 18.14
CA TYR A 76 -1.62 18.72 17.34
C TYR A 76 -2.68 18.36 16.29
N ARG A 77 -3.05 17.08 16.17
CA ARG A 77 -4.01 16.64 15.16
C ARG A 77 -5.42 17.14 15.51
N THR A 78 -6.08 17.79 14.55
CA THR A 78 -7.44 18.35 14.73
C THR A 78 -8.56 17.33 14.49
N TRP A 79 -8.28 16.28 13.71
CA TRP A 79 -9.23 15.22 13.35
C TRP A 79 -8.76 13.86 13.90
N GLY A 80 -9.66 12.87 14.03
CA GLY A 80 -9.28 11.51 14.44
C GLY A 80 -8.65 11.40 15.83
N LYS A 81 -8.88 12.37 16.74
CA LYS A 81 -8.31 12.39 18.11
C LYS A 81 -8.60 11.11 18.90
N SER A 82 -9.72 10.44 18.62
CA SER A 82 -10.11 9.17 19.22
C SER A 82 -9.27 7.96 18.78
N LEU A 83 -8.45 8.07 17.73
CA LEU A 83 -7.65 6.95 17.21
C LEU A 83 -6.36 6.68 18.00
N GLY A 84 -6.08 7.46 19.04
CA GLY A 84 -4.85 7.35 19.83
C GLY A 84 -3.60 7.87 19.11
N ASP A 85 -2.44 7.71 19.75
CA ASP A 85 -1.13 8.12 19.27
C ASP A 85 -0.25 6.96 18.77
N GLY A 86 -0.78 5.73 18.77
CA GLY A 86 -0.10 4.54 18.27
C GLY A 86 0.90 3.90 19.24
N ARG A 87 0.99 4.38 20.49
CA ARG A 87 1.77 3.69 21.53
C ARG A 87 1.13 2.36 21.90
N LEU A 88 1.96 1.35 22.10
CA LEU A 88 1.55 0.12 22.78
C LEU A 88 1.80 0.35 24.28
N THR A 89 0.75 0.67 25.03
CA THR A 89 0.86 0.76 26.49
C THR A 89 1.14 -0.62 27.06
N PRO A 90 2.24 -0.83 27.81
CA PRO A 90 2.41 -2.05 28.59
C PRO A 90 1.21 -2.19 29.54
N ALA A 91 0.76 -3.41 29.80
CA ALA A 91 -0.41 -3.69 30.66
C ALA A 91 -0.29 -3.09 32.09
N ALA A 92 0.89 -2.61 32.49
CA ALA A 92 1.15 -1.96 33.77
C ALA A 92 0.72 -0.48 33.85
N ASP A 93 0.51 0.19 32.71
CA ASP A 93 0.15 1.62 32.65
C ASP A 93 -1.37 1.86 32.46
N LEU A 94 -2.20 0.82 32.62
CA LEU A 94 -3.63 1.04 32.77
C LEU A 94 -3.84 1.90 34.02
N PRO A 95 -4.41 3.11 33.92
CA PRO A 95 -4.79 3.86 35.11
C PRO A 95 -5.81 2.99 35.86
N GLY A 96 -5.40 2.44 37.01
CA GLY A 96 -6.29 1.79 37.93
C GLY A 96 -7.41 2.75 38.24
N ASP A 97 -8.64 2.32 37.96
CA ASP A 97 -9.91 2.88 38.39
C ASP A 97 -9.80 4.34 38.88
N ALA A 98 -9.84 5.27 37.93
CA ALA A 98 -10.11 6.66 38.25
C ALA A 98 -11.59 6.73 38.67
N ASP A 99 -11.79 6.42 39.96
CA ASP A 99 -12.78 6.96 40.88
C ASP A 99 -13.81 7.86 40.18
N ASP A 100 -14.98 7.29 39.87
CA ASP A 100 -16.17 8.09 39.62
C ASP A 100 -16.49 8.79 40.94
N GLY A 101 -16.00 10.02 41.02
CA GLY A 101 -15.83 10.75 42.25
C GLY A 101 -16.21 12.20 42.05
N SER A 102 -17.52 12.41 41.94
CA SER A 102 -18.25 13.60 42.41
C SER A 102 -18.38 14.84 41.49
N LEU A 103 -19.67 15.17 41.32
CA LEU A 103 -20.37 16.44 41.05
C LEU A 103 -20.54 16.91 39.60
#